data_AF-A0A9D1JPB3-F1
#
_entry.id   AF-A0A9D1JPB3-F1
#
_cell.length_a   1.000
_cell.length_b   1.000
_cell.length_c   1.000
_cell.angle_alpha   90.00
_cell.angle_beta   90.00
_cell.angle_gamma   90.00
#
_symmetry.space_group_name_H-M   'P 1'
#
loop_
_entity.id
_entity.type
_entity.pdbx_description
1 polymer ?
#
loop_
_entity_poly.entity_id
_entity_poly.type
_entity_poly.pdbx_seq_one_letter_code
_entity_poly.pdbx_strand_id
1 'polypeptide(L)'
;MTSQRYFAVIFAFMGGFSMRYTRYSTANDVMKEFLIYGAELTDMGFPILPAVRATPEDTIDFRAGLNRSFKGHHGMNCNFYVDDEKFNSLWVSPDKYLDYLKLYQSVCGLDFSIDTQMPLVMQYWNKYRSMALDWYLTLNGITVIPNVNIIPYEGREWLLDGLPKRSTVCCSTNGRVRSKGAREEFCEGFYEMCERLEPTRVVVVGILPDEMDSPVEIINFENRAQKMRDRLLGGEYGKK
;
A
#
# COMPACT_ATOMS: atom_id res chain seq x y z
N MET A 1 -9.25 29.56 -6.69
CA MET A 1 -8.89 29.37 -8.12
C MET A 1 -7.69 28.45 -8.18
N THR A 2 -7.95 27.15 -8.08
CA THR A 2 -6.92 26.11 -8.23
C THR A 2 -6.67 25.95 -9.72
N SER A 3 -5.43 26.19 -10.13
CA SER A 3 -4.96 26.10 -11.51
C SER A 3 -5.35 24.74 -12.10
N GLN A 4 -6.26 24.73 -13.07
CA GLN A 4 -6.52 23.58 -13.96
C GLN A 4 -5.22 23.24 -14.70
N ARG A 5 -4.41 22.33 -14.15
CA ARG A 5 -3.33 21.70 -14.90
C ARG A 5 -3.94 20.56 -15.68
N TYR A 6 -4.10 20.78 -16.97
CA TYR A 6 -4.43 19.75 -17.94
C TYR A 6 -3.33 18.68 -17.91
N PHE A 7 -3.57 17.58 -17.20
CA PHE A 7 -2.77 16.37 -17.34
C PHE A 7 -3.27 15.61 -18.56
N ALA A 8 -2.68 15.89 -19.72
CA ALA A 8 -2.81 15.03 -20.88
C ALA A 8 -1.89 13.81 -20.67
N VAL A 9 -2.43 12.76 -20.04
CA VAL A 9 -1.72 11.47 -19.94
C VAL A 9 -2.14 10.62 -21.14
N ILE A 10 -1.27 10.55 -22.14
CA ILE A 10 -1.41 9.63 -23.27
C ILE A 10 -1.05 8.23 -22.77
N PHE A 11 -2.06 7.39 -22.58
CA PHE A 11 -1.88 5.95 -22.43
C PHE A 11 -2.21 5.26 -23.75
N ALA A 12 -1.21 4.67 -24.39
CA ALA A 12 -1.42 3.70 -25.45
C ALA A 12 -1.65 2.32 -24.80
N PHE A 13 -2.91 1.89 -24.71
CA PHE A 13 -3.25 0.50 -24.42
C PHE A 13 -4.15 -0.03 -25.53
N MET A 14 -3.75 -1.16 -26.10
CA MET A 14 -4.55 -1.94 -27.03
C MET A 14 -5.77 -2.51 -26.29
N GLY A 15 -6.97 -2.18 -26.77
CA GLY A 15 -8.19 -2.96 -26.54
C GLY A 15 -9.06 -2.50 -25.36
N GLY A 16 -10.28 -2.03 -25.69
CA GLY A 16 -11.38 -1.82 -24.75
C GLY A 16 -11.70 -0.35 -24.49
N PHE A 17 -12.88 0.09 -24.91
CA PHE A 17 -13.49 1.35 -24.47
C PHE A 17 -13.91 1.18 -23.00
N SER A 18 -12.96 1.31 -22.06
CA SER A 18 -13.30 1.40 -20.64
C SER A 18 -13.59 2.85 -20.27
N MET A 19 -14.72 3.08 -19.59
CA MET A 19 -15.14 4.41 -19.15
C MET A 19 -14.23 4.86 -18.01
N ARG A 20 -13.31 5.77 -18.31
CA ARG A 20 -12.44 6.38 -17.30
C ARG A 20 -13.20 7.38 -16.45
N TYR A 21 -12.83 7.48 -15.18
CA TYR A 21 -13.40 8.45 -14.27
C TYR A 21 -12.90 9.87 -14.61
N THR A 22 -13.78 10.75 -15.10
CA THR A 22 -13.39 12.07 -15.63
C THR A 22 -14.16 13.24 -15.02
N ARG A 23 -14.90 13.03 -13.93
CA ARG A 23 -15.78 14.05 -13.33
C ARG A 23 -15.44 14.29 -11.86
N TYR A 24 -15.81 15.47 -11.36
CA TYR A 24 -15.82 15.76 -9.92
C TYR A 24 -17.27 16.03 -9.52
N SER A 25 -17.71 15.47 -8.41
CA SER A 25 -19.09 15.64 -7.92
C SER A 25 -19.31 17.00 -7.28
N THR A 26 -18.25 17.64 -6.75
CA THR A 26 -18.35 18.93 -6.06
C THR A 26 -17.26 19.90 -6.48
N ALA A 27 -17.56 21.21 -6.46
CA ALA A 27 -16.60 22.25 -6.86
C ALA A 27 -15.37 22.35 -5.93
N ASN A 28 -15.53 22.01 -4.66
CA ASN A 28 -14.44 22.02 -3.66
C ASN A 28 -13.73 20.67 -3.52
N ASP A 29 -14.26 19.63 -4.18
CA ASP A 29 -13.77 18.26 -4.13
C ASP A 29 -13.33 17.78 -2.73
N VAL A 30 -14.26 17.88 -1.77
CA VAL A 30 -13.99 17.50 -0.36
C VAL A 30 -13.65 16.00 -0.24
N MET A 31 -14.21 15.18 -1.14
CA MET A 31 -13.99 13.74 -1.19
C MET A 31 -12.71 13.33 -1.91
N LYS A 32 -12.01 14.30 -2.53
CA LYS A 32 -10.75 14.12 -3.27
C LYS A 32 -10.87 13.17 -4.46
N GLU A 33 -11.96 13.30 -5.20
CA GLU A 33 -12.22 12.61 -6.47
C GLU A 33 -11.12 12.87 -7.51
N PHE A 34 -10.39 14.00 -7.42
CA PHE A 34 -9.20 14.25 -8.23
C PHE A 34 -8.12 13.18 -8.11
N LEU A 35 -8.05 12.46 -6.98
CA LEU A 35 -7.09 11.39 -6.77
C LEU A 35 -7.32 10.21 -7.71
N ILE A 36 -8.58 9.95 -8.10
CA ILE A 36 -8.95 8.83 -8.99
C ILE A 36 -9.22 9.30 -10.42
N TYR A 37 -8.88 10.54 -10.76
CA TYR A 37 -9.07 11.04 -12.13
C TYR A 37 -8.31 10.15 -13.13
N GLY A 38 -8.98 9.79 -14.21
CA GLY A 38 -8.45 8.92 -15.27
C GLY A 38 -8.45 7.42 -14.91
N ALA A 39 -8.85 7.03 -13.70
CA ALA A 39 -8.94 5.62 -13.31
C ALA A 39 -10.06 4.90 -14.05
N GLU A 40 -9.80 3.65 -14.42
CA GLU A 40 -10.87 2.66 -14.58
C GLU A 40 -11.30 2.20 -13.19
N LEU A 41 -12.62 2.07 -12.98
CA LEU A 41 -13.17 1.70 -11.69
C LEU A 41 -13.79 0.30 -11.74
N THR A 42 -13.75 -0.41 -10.62
CA THR A 42 -14.52 -1.64 -10.40
C THR A 42 -16.01 -1.34 -10.26
N ASP A 43 -16.85 -2.37 -10.22
CA ASP A 43 -18.30 -2.20 -9.98
C ASP A 43 -18.60 -1.49 -8.65
N MET A 44 -17.71 -1.64 -7.66
CA MET A 44 -17.82 -0.97 -6.36
C MET A 44 -17.26 0.47 -6.37
N GLY A 45 -16.61 0.89 -7.46
CA GLY A 45 -16.03 2.22 -7.60
C GLY A 45 -14.59 2.36 -7.10
N PHE A 46 -13.87 1.26 -6.86
CA PHE A 46 -12.44 1.32 -6.54
C PHE A 46 -11.62 1.49 -7.82
N PRO A 47 -10.55 2.31 -7.83
CA PRO A 47 -9.66 2.38 -8.98
C PRO A 47 -8.93 1.05 -9.19
N ILE A 48 -8.85 0.59 -10.43
CA ILE A 48 -8.09 -0.60 -10.79
C ILE A 48 -6.61 -0.24 -10.90
N LEU A 49 -5.78 -0.79 -10.02
CA LEU A 49 -4.34 -0.54 -10.01
C LEU A 49 -3.63 -1.42 -11.05
N PRO A 50 -2.60 -0.89 -11.75
CA PRO A 50 -1.81 -1.69 -12.67
C PRO A 50 -0.88 -2.67 -11.92
N ALA A 51 -0.60 -3.81 -12.55
CA ALA A 51 0.37 -4.77 -12.03
C ALA A 51 1.80 -4.21 -12.07
N VAL A 52 2.61 -4.54 -11.07
CA VAL A 52 4.03 -4.15 -10.97
C VAL A 52 4.91 -5.36 -10.70
N ARG A 53 6.21 -5.22 -10.97
CA ARG A 53 7.24 -6.26 -10.78
C ARG A 53 8.40 -5.76 -9.92
N ALA A 54 8.09 -5.02 -8.87
CA ALA A 54 9.09 -4.43 -7.99
C ALA A 54 9.82 -5.50 -7.14
N THR A 55 11.10 -5.30 -6.91
CA THR A 55 11.98 -6.16 -6.09
C THR A 55 12.80 -5.26 -5.17
N PRO A 56 12.17 -4.69 -4.13
CA PRO A 56 12.90 -3.82 -3.22
C PRO A 56 13.97 -4.59 -2.44
N GLU A 57 15.04 -3.89 -2.08
CA GLU A 57 16.17 -4.48 -1.32
C GLU A 57 16.08 -4.21 0.19
N ASP A 58 15.44 -3.10 0.58
CA ASP A 58 15.11 -2.78 1.97
C ASP A 58 13.89 -1.84 1.99
N THR A 59 13.31 -1.63 3.17
CA THR A 59 12.14 -0.78 3.37
C THR A 59 12.33 0.22 4.52
N ILE A 60 11.69 1.39 4.41
CA ILE A 60 11.63 2.40 5.48
C ILE A 60 10.21 2.93 5.63
N ASP A 61 9.76 3.13 6.87
CA ASP A 61 8.47 3.76 7.09
C ASP A 61 8.49 5.23 6.66
N PHE A 62 7.37 5.68 6.06
CA PHE A 62 7.19 7.03 5.52
C PHE A 62 7.68 8.12 6.47
N ARG A 63 7.37 7.99 7.76
CA ARG A 63 7.71 9.00 8.76
C ARG A 63 9.21 9.07 9.04
N ALA A 64 9.89 7.93 9.10
CA ALA A 64 11.34 7.86 9.28
C ALA A 64 12.07 8.40 8.04
N GLY A 65 11.58 8.10 6.84
CA GLY A 65 12.18 8.58 5.60
C GLY A 65 12.09 10.11 5.44
N LEU A 66 11.07 10.76 6.00
CA LEU A 66 10.94 12.24 5.96
C LEU A 66 12.06 12.96 6.76
N ASN A 67 12.89 12.24 7.50
CA ASN A 67 14.03 12.82 8.19
C ASN A 67 15.08 13.30 7.17
N ARG A 68 15.42 14.60 7.21
CA ARG A 68 16.39 15.23 6.30
C ARG A 68 17.80 14.62 6.35
N SER A 69 18.17 13.95 7.44
CA SER A 69 19.46 13.27 7.56
C SER A 69 19.49 11.92 6.84
N PHE A 70 18.35 11.36 6.45
CA PHE A 70 18.28 10.11 5.70
C PHE A 70 18.75 10.35 4.26
N LYS A 71 19.64 9.49 3.77
CA LYS A 71 20.24 9.62 2.42
C LYS A 71 20.07 8.37 1.55
N GLY A 72 19.58 7.26 2.10
CA GLY A 72 19.50 5.95 1.44
C GLY A 72 18.22 5.69 0.65
N HIS A 73 17.61 6.70 0.03
CA HIS A 73 16.31 6.52 -0.64
C HIS A 73 16.38 5.60 -1.87
N HIS A 74 17.49 5.65 -2.61
CA HIS A 74 17.66 4.91 -3.86
C HIS A 74 17.85 3.40 -3.58
N GLY A 75 17.06 2.56 -4.25
CA GLY A 75 17.04 1.10 -4.04
C GLY A 75 16.15 0.63 -2.88
N MET A 76 15.67 1.57 -2.04
CA MET A 76 14.75 1.26 -0.96
C MET A 76 13.30 1.44 -1.38
N ASN A 77 12.43 0.79 -0.62
CA ASN A 77 10.98 0.96 -0.68
C ASN A 77 10.48 1.81 0.49
N CYS A 78 9.58 2.75 0.22
CA CYS A 78 8.86 3.46 1.28
C CYS A 78 7.59 2.69 1.66
N ASN A 79 7.33 2.45 2.94
CA ASN A 79 6.10 1.82 3.40
C ASN A 79 5.27 2.71 4.33
N PHE A 80 3.99 2.39 4.47
CA PHE A 80 3.05 3.13 5.31
C PHE A 80 2.56 2.32 6.53
N TYR A 81 3.31 1.30 6.95
CA TYR A 81 2.96 0.41 8.06
C TYR A 81 3.22 1.03 9.43
N VAL A 82 2.59 2.17 9.67
CA VAL A 82 2.60 3.00 10.88
C VAL A 82 1.20 3.54 11.12
N ASP A 83 0.92 4.09 12.31
CA ASP A 83 -0.42 4.62 12.61
C ASP A 83 -0.91 5.63 11.55
N ASP A 84 -2.17 5.53 11.14
CA ASP A 84 -2.80 6.35 10.08
C ASP A 84 -2.48 7.86 10.20
N GLU A 85 -2.47 8.38 11.43
CA GLU A 85 -2.16 9.79 11.72
C GLU A 85 -0.80 10.24 11.15
N LYS A 86 0.17 9.32 11.08
CA LYS A 86 1.56 9.60 10.69
C LYS A 86 1.72 9.80 9.18
N PHE A 87 0.80 9.28 8.37
CA PHE A 87 0.77 9.49 6.93
C PHE A 87 -0.50 10.22 6.45
N ASN A 88 -1.43 10.59 7.33
CA ASN A 88 -2.62 11.36 6.97
C ASN A 88 -2.30 12.69 6.25
N SER A 89 -1.11 13.26 6.49
CA SER A 89 -0.65 14.44 5.76
C SER A 89 -0.53 14.21 4.24
N LEU A 90 -0.28 12.97 3.78
CA LEU A 90 -0.28 12.58 2.37
C LEU A 90 -1.69 12.64 1.77
N TRP A 91 -2.71 12.17 2.48
CA TRP A 91 -4.12 12.33 2.08
C TRP A 91 -4.52 13.80 1.99
N VAL A 92 -4.10 14.60 2.97
CA VAL A 92 -4.44 16.03 3.02
C VAL A 92 -3.78 16.81 1.88
N SER A 93 -2.51 16.54 1.57
CA SER A 93 -1.73 17.30 0.57
C SER A 93 -0.77 16.39 -0.21
N PRO A 94 -1.27 15.55 -1.13
CA PRO A 94 -0.47 14.53 -1.81
C PRO A 94 0.66 15.12 -2.66
N ASP A 95 0.40 16.24 -3.36
CA ASP A 95 1.36 16.91 -4.25
C ASP A 95 2.68 17.26 -3.56
N LYS A 96 2.63 17.60 -2.26
CA LYS A 96 3.82 17.99 -1.49
C LYS A 96 4.83 16.86 -1.31
N TYR A 97 4.40 15.62 -1.49
CA TYR A 97 5.21 14.43 -1.23
C TYR A 97 5.63 13.70 -2.51
N LEU A 98 5.15 14.12 -3.69
CA LEU A 98 5.46 13.44 -4.96
C LEU A 98 6.97 13.38 -5.24
N ASP A 99 7.65 14.52 -5.19
CA ASP A 99 9.10 14.59 -5.47
C ASP A 99 9.91 13.77 -4.48
N TYR A 100 9.46 13.71 -3.22
CA TYR A 100 10.09 12.92 -2.18
C TYR A 100 9.85 11.41 -2.39
N LEU A 101 8.63 10.99 -2.70
CA LEU A 101 8.29 9.59 -2.94
C LEU A 101 8.95 9.04 -4.22
N LYS A 102 9.22 9.90 -5.22
CA LYS A 102 9.98 9.56 -6.42
C LYS A 102 11.46 9.22 -6.17
N LEU A 103 11.99 9.53 -4.99
CA LEU A 103 13.38 9.16 -4.65
C LEU A 103 13.54 7.66 -4.39
N TYR A 104 12.45 6.98 -4.03
CA TYR A 104 12.42 5.54 -3.76
C TYR A 104 12.31 4.73 -5.04
N GLN A 105 12.82 3.49 -5.01
CA GLN A 105 12.62 2.55 -6.12
C GLN A 105 11.12 2.21 -6.26
N SER A 106 10.45 2.02 -5.13
CA SER A 106 9.02 1.73 -5.07
C SER A 106 8.44 2.22 -3.75
N VAL A 107 7.11 2.20 -3.67
CA VAL A 107 6.35 2.53 -2.48
C VAL A 107 5.34 1.42 -2.24
N CYS A 108 5.22 0.90 -1.02
CA CYS A 108 4.07 0.06 -0.65
C CYS A 108 2.80 0.89 -0.76
N GLY A 109 1.72 0.29 -1.24
CA GLY A 109 0.42 0.92 -1.27
C GLY A 109 -0.01 1.39 0.13
N LEU A 110 -0.88 2.38 0.16
CA LEU A 110 -1.32 3.00 1.39
C LEU A 110 -2.09 1.97 2.23
N ASP A 111 -1.82 1.95 3.54
CA ASP A 111 -2.40 0.99 4.49
C ASP A 111 -3.23 1.71 5.55
N PHE A 112 -4.33 2.37 5.14
CA PHE A 112 -5.29 2.89 6.11
C PHE A 112 -5.89 1.72 6.89
N SER A 113 -5.95 1.87 8.21
CA SER A 113 -6.32 0.78 9.12
C SER A 113 -7.71 0.19 8.78
N ILE A 114 -7.77 -1.12 8.56
CA ILE A 114 -9.00 -1.89 8.43
C ILE A 114 -8.98 -3.01 9.45
N ASP A 115 -10.08 -3.18 10.17
CA ASP A 115 -10.29 -4.24 11.13
C ASP A 115 -11.70 -4.82 11.02
N THR A 116 -11.84 -6.11 11.35
CA THR A 116 -13.11 -6.85 11.25
C THR A 116 -14.21 -6.30 12.17
N GLN A 117 -13.84 -5.60 13.25
CA GLN A 117 -14.77 -4.98 14.20
C GLN A 117 -15.21 -3.56 13.78
N MET A 118 -14.58 -2.97 12.77
CA MET A 118 -14.98 -1.64 12.29
C MET A 118 -16.35 -1.67 11.62
N PRO A 119 -17.15 -0.59 11.70
CA PRO A 119 -18.34 -0.46 10.87
C PRO A 119 -18.00 -0.64 9.40
N LEU A 120 -18.78 -1.45 8.67
CA LEU A 120 -18.51 -1.82 7.28
C LEU A 120 -18.28 -0.58 6.37
N VAL A 121 -19.07 0.48 6.56
CA VAL A 121 -18.93 1.75 5.83
C VAL A 121 -17.56 2.43 6.04
N MET A 122 -16.96 2.27 7.22
CA MET A 122 -15.62 2.79 7.50
C MET A 122 -14.54 1.93 6.85
N GLN A 123 -14.75 0.61 6.78
CA GLN A 123 -13.83 -0.28 6.07
C GLN A 123 -13.79 0.07 4.58
N TYR A 124 -14.96 0.27 3.96
CA TYR A 124 -15.06 0.74 2.57
C TYR A 124 -14.37 2.09 2.37
N TRP A 125 -14.61 3.05 3.28
CA TRP A 125 -13.99 4.36 3.21
C TRP A 125 -12.46 4.27 3.29
N ASN A 126 -11.91 3.44 4.18
CA ASN A 126 -10.47 3.30 4.33
C ASN A 126 -9.84 2.60 3.13
N LYS A 127 -10.48 1.57 2.59
CA LYS A 127 -10.06 0.94 1.33
C LYS A 127 -10.05 1.95 0.17
N TYR A 128 -11.10 2.75 0.04
CA TYR A 128 -11.16 3.80 -0.98
C TYR A 128 -10.00 4.80 -0.85
N ARG A 129 -9.75 5.32 0.36
CA ARG A 129 -8.66 6.27 0.60
C ARG A 129 -7.29 5.71 0.23
N SER A 130 -7.03 4.44 0.54
CA SER A 130 -5.81 3.75 0.15
C SER A 130 -5.68 3.68 -1.37
N MET A 131 -6.68 3.10 -2.04
CA MET A 131 -6.66 2.87 -3.48
C MET A 131 -6.59 4.18 -4.29
N ALA A 132 -7.27 5.24 -3.81
CA ALA A 132 -7.24 6.55 -4.45
C ALA A 132 -5.84 7.18 -4.43
N LEU A 133 -5.14 7.12 -3.29
CA LEU A 133 -3.76 7.58 -3.23
C LEU A 133 -2.83 6.68 -4.05
N ASP A 134 -2.99 5.36 -4.00
CA ASP A 134 -2.18 4.43 -4.78
C ASP A 134 -2.27 4.71 -6.28
N TRP A 135 -3.49 4.94 -6.78
CA TRP A 135 -3.72 5.34 -8.16
C TRP A 135 -3.08 6.69 -8.46
N TYR A 136 -3.28 7.69 -7.59
CA TYR A 136 -2.72 9.02 -7.78
C TYR A 136 -1.18 9.02 -7.85
N LEU A 137 -0.53 8.27 -6.95
CA LEU A 137 0.93 8.13 -6.94
C LEU A 137 1.41 7.42 -8.21
N THR A 138 0.70 6.36 -8.62
CA THR A 138 1.00 5.61 -9.86
C THR A 138 0.93 6.52 -11.09
N LEU A 139 -0.14 7.32 -11.22
CA LEU A 139 -0.28 8.28 -12.32
C LEU A 139 0.83 9.34 -12.35
N ASN A 140 1.40 9.66 -11.19
CA ASN A 140 2.51 10.60 -11.06
C ASN A 140 3.89 9.96 -11.24
N GLY A 141 3.95 8.73 -11.76
CA GLY A 141 5.19 8.04 -12.13
C GLY A 141 5.91 7.36 -10.96
N ILE A 142 5.23 7.13 -9.83
CA ILE A 142 5.76 6.37 -8.70
C ILE A 142 5.38 4.90 -8.89
N THR A 143 6.34 3.99 -8.69
CA THR A 143 6.05 2.55 -8.69
C THR A 143 5.40 2.18 -7.37
N VAL A 144 4.08 1.97 -7.37
CA VAL A 144 3.31 1.54 -6.19
C VAL A 144 3.15 0.03 -6.20
N ILE A 145 3.60 -0.64 -5.15
CA ILE A 145 3.32 -2.07 -4.90
C ILE A 145 1.97 -2.15 -4.21
N PRO A 146 0.91 -2.73 -4.82
CA PRO A 146 -0.42 -2.74 -4.22
C PRO A 146 -0.43 -3.37 -2.83
N ASN A 147 -0.99 -2.66 -1.85
CA ASN A 147 -1.11 -3.16 -0.49
C ASN A 147 -2.35 -4.05 -0.34
N VAL A 148 -2.19 -5.15 0.39
CA VAL A 148 -3.28 -6.06 0.74
C VAL A 148 -3.47 -6.10 2.25
N ASN A 149 -4.68 -5.80 2.69
CA ASN A 149 -5.10 -6.05 4.06
C ASN A 149 -5.39 -7.54 4.23
N ILE A 150 -4.47 -8.27 4.87
CA ILE A 150 -4.64 -9.69 5.17
C ILE A 150 -5.44 -9.83 6.47
N ILE A 151 -6.73 -10.10 6.30
CA ILE A 151 -7.72 -10.42 7.33
C ILE A 151 -8.67 -11.48 6.76
N PRO A 152 -9.51 -12.14 7.57
CA PRO A 152 -10.51 -13.08 7.05
C PRO A 152 -11.41 -12.43 6.01
N TYR A 153 -11.43 -13.01 4.80
CA TYR A 153 -12.17 -12.46 3.66
C TYR A 153 -13.61 -12.94 3.56
N GLU A 154 -14.07 -13.87 4.39
CA GLU A 154 -15.47 -14.29 4.38
C GLU A 154 -16.40 -13.09 4.61
N GLY A 155 -17.15 -12.69 3.58
CA GLY A 155 -18.00 -11.48 3.57
C GLY A 155 -17.24 -10.15 3.42
N ARG A 156 -15.94 -10.21 3.09
CA ARG A 156 -15.03 -9.08 2.84
C ARG A 156 -14.16 -9.30 1.61
N GLU A 157 -14.62 -10.10 0.66
CA GLU A 157 -13.93 -10.42 -0.59
C GLU A 157 -13.58 -9.15 -1.39
N TRP A 158 -14.41 -8.12 -1.25
CA TRP A 158 -14.22 -6.78 -1.82
C TRP A 158 -12.91 -6.10 -1.39
N LEU A 159 -12.24 -6.55 -0.32
CA LEU A 159 -10.91 -6.03 0.06
C LEU A 159 -9.86 -6.27 -1.01
N LEU A 160 -10.06 -7.29 -1.86
CA LEU A 160 -9.18 -7.61 -2.98
C LEU A 160 -9.60 -6.91 -4.28
N ASP A 161 -10.75 -6.24 -4.28
CA ASP A 161 -11.26 -5.56 -5.47
C ASP A 161 -10.34 -4.39 -5.89
N GLY A 162 -10.19 -4.23 -7.20
CA GLY A 162 -9.29 -3.25 -7.83
C GLY A 162 -7.80 -3.59 -7.73
N LEU A 163 -7.40 -4.65 -7.02
CA LEU A 163 -6.01 -5.09 -6.96
C LEU A 163 -5.65 -5.94 -8.18
N PRO A 164 -4.44 -5.77 -8.76
CA PRO A 164 -4.04 -6.49 -9.95
C PRO A 164 -3.68 -7.95 -9.65
N LYS A 165 -4.08 -8.84 -10.56
CA LYS A 165 -3.56 -10.21 -10.59
C LYS A 165 -2.13 -10.26 -11.09
N ARG A 166 -1.37 -11.30 -10.70
CA ARG A 166 -0.01 -11.57 -11.22
C ARG A 166 0.93 -10.36 -11.08
N SER A 167 0.79 -9.65 -9.98
CA SER A 167 1.62 -8.51 -9.57
C SER A 167 2.56 -8.93 -8.44
N THR A 168 3.59 -8.14 -8.17
CA THR A 168 4.12 -8.04 -6.82
C THR A 168 3.10 -7.29 -5.96
N VAL A 169 2.79 -7.80 -4.77
CA VAL A 169 1.92 -7.14 -3.78
C VAL A 169 2.66 -7.01 -2.45
N CYS A 170 2.16 -6.18 -1.54
CA CYS A 170 2.74 -6.04 -0.20
C CYS A 170 1.71 -6.15 0.90
N CYS A 171 2.13 -6.62 2.07
CA CYS A 171 1.33 -6.63 3.28
C CYS A 171 2.22 -6.48 4.52
N SER A 172 1.58 -6.33 5.68
CA SER A 172 2.25 -6.18 6.97
C SER A 172 1.65 -7.13 7.99
N THR A 173 2.53 -7.62 8.87
CA THR A 173 2.14 -8.43 10.04
C THR A 173 2.11 -7.61 11.33
N ASN A 174 2.31 -6.29 11.24
CA ASN A 174 2.33 -5.40 12.40
C ASN A 174 1.04 -5.50 13.21
N GLY A 175 1.19 -5.75 14.51
CA GLY A 175 0.06 -5.84 15.43
C GLY A 175 -0.81 -7.10 15.30
N ARG A 176 -0.59 -7.95 14.29
CA ARG A 176 -1.47 -9.08 13.95
C ARG A 176 -0.96 -10.44 14.39
N VAL A 177 0.34 -10.63 14.60
CA VAL A 177 0.94 -11.97 14.83
C VAL A 177 1.29 -12.29 16.30
N ARG A 178 0.53 -11.75 17.26
CA ARG A 178 0.86 -11.84 18.71
C ARG A 178 0.47 -13.16 19.37
N SER A 179 -0.60 -13.80 18.90
CA SER A 179 -1.08 -15.08 19.42
C SER A 179 -1.08 -16.13 18.31
N LYS A 180 -1.12 -17.41 18.68
CA LYS A 180 -1.19 -18.51 17.72
C LYS A 180 -2.43 -18.39 16.81
N GLY A 181 -3.61 -18.19 17.40
CA GLY A 181 -4.84 -18.01 16.61
C GLY A 181 -4.78 -16.82 15.64
N ALA A 182 -4.17 -15.70 16.03
CA ALA A 182 -4.04 -14.56 15.14
C ALA A 182 -3.02 -14.78 14.01
N ARG A 183 -2.02 -15.65 14.24
CA ARG A 183 -1.09 -16.10 13.19
C ARG A 183 -1.77 -17.04 12.20
N GLU A 184 -2.57 -17.99 12.70
CA GLU A 184 -3.36 -18.90 11.87
C GLU A 184 -4.35 -18.11 11.00
N GLU A 185 -5.06 -17.15 11.58
CA GLU A 185 -5.99 -16.25 10.85
C GLU A 185 -5.28 -15.44 9.75
N PHE A 186 -4.07 -14.94 10.03
CA PHE A 186 -3.26 -14.28 9.01
C PHE A 186 -2.88 -15.23 7.88
N CYS A 187 -2.44 -16.46 8.20
CA CYS A 187 -2.06 -17.45 7.20
C CYS A 187 -3.25 -17.82 6.29
N GLU A 188 -4.44 -18.04 6.87
CA GLU A 188 -5.66 -18.31 6.10
C GLU A 188 -5.98 -17.19 5.11
N GLY A 189 -6.00 -15.94 5.58
CA GLY A 189 -6.19 -14.78 4.69
C GLY A 189 -5.07 -14.66 3.65
N PHE A 190 -3.82 -14.94 4.02
CA PHE A 190 -2.70 -14.89 3.09
C PHE A 190 -2.84 -15.91 1.96
N TYR A 191 -3.27 -17.14 2.26
CA TYR A 191 -3.47 -18.19 1.24
C TYR A 191 -4.63 -17.86 0.31
N GLU A 192 -5.74 -17.36 0.85
CA GLU A 192 -6.87 -16.94 0.04
C GLU A 192 -6.52 -15.76 -0.88
N MET A 193 -5.75 -14.79 -0.39
CA MET A 193 -5.19 -13.71 -1.21
C MET A 193 -4.32 -14.28 -2.35
N CYS A 194 -3.47 -15.26 -2.06
CA CYS A 194 -2.62 -15.89 -3.05
C CYS A 194 -3.42 -16.61 -4.13
N GLU A 195 -4.48 -17.34 -3.77
CA GLU A 195 -5.36 -18.03 -4.70
C GLU A 195 -6.08 -17.04 -5.63
N ARG A 196 -6.62 -15.95 -5.07
CA ARG A 196 -7.43 -14.99 -5.84
C ARG A 196 -6.59 -14.06 -6.72
N LEU A 197 -5.48 -13.54 -6.20
CA LEU A 197 -4.63 -12.57 -6.91
C LEU A 197 -3.51 -13.22 -7.72
N GLU A 198 -3.18 -14.49 -7.47
CA GLU A 198 -2.06 -15.19 -8.11
C GLU A 198 -0.78 -14.32 -8.09
N PRO A 199 -0.37 -13.77 -6.93
CA PRO A 199 0.73 -12.84 -6.86
C PRO A 199 2.01 -13.54 -7.33
N THR A 200 2.89 -12.76 -7.94
CA THR A 200 4.17 -13.31 -8.38
C THR A 200 5.23 -13.23 -7.30
N ARG A 201 4.99 -12.38 -6.31
CA ARG A 201 5.77 -12.23 -5.08
C ARG A 201 4.99 -11.41 -4.06
N VAL A 202 5.25 -11.63 -2.78
CA VAL A 202 4.71 -10.81 -1.70
C VAL A 202 5.85 -10.15 -0.92
N VAL A 203 5.81 -8.83 -0.78
CA VAL A 203 6.66 -8.09 0.14
C VAL A 203 5.97 -8.03 1.49
N VAL A 204 6.57 -8.64 2.52
CA VAL A 204 6.00 -8.66 3.87
C VAL A 204 6.87 -7.81 4.80
N VAL A 205 6.28 -6.81 5.45
CA VAL A 205 6.97 -6.00 6.46
C VAL A 205 6.50 -6.42 7.86
N GLY A 206 7.42 -6.96 8.66
CA GLY A 206 7.16 -7.47 9.99
C GLY A 206 7.65 -8.91 10.18
N ILE A 207 7.19 -9.54 11.27
CA ILE A 207 7.54 -10.92 11.62
C ILE A 207 6.65 -11.87 10.81
N LEU A 208 7.26 -12.85 10.13
CA LEU A 208 6.52 -13.94 9.50
C LEU A 208 6.02 -14.92 10.57
N PRO A 209 4.74 -15.34 10.53
CA PRO A 209 4.26 -16.47 11.30
C PRO A 209 5.08 -17.74 11.08
N ASP A 210 5.41 -18.46 12.14
CA ASP A 210 6.06 -19.77 12.05
C ASP A 210 5.16 -20.82 11.36
N GLU A 211 3.84 -20.61 11.44
CA GLU A 211 2.80 -21.44 10.82
C GLU A 211 2.67 -21.21 9.30
N MET A 212 3.39 -20.25 8.73
CA MET A 212 3.27 -19.89 7.31
C MET A 212 4.08 -20.83 6.42
N ASP A 213 3.40 -21.48 5.49
CA ASP A 213 3.99 -22.23 4.38
C ASP A 213 3.57 -21.56 3.07
N SER A 214 4.36 -20.58 2.63
CA SER A 214 3.95 -19.69 1.55
C SER A 214 3.99 -20.39 0.19
N PRO A 215 2.90 -20.36 -0.61
CA PRO A 215 2.90 -20.90 -1.97
C PRO A 215 3.59 -19.97 -2.99
N VAL A 216 4.09 -18.81 -2.54
CA VAL A 216 4.66 -17.76 -3.39
C VAL A 216 5.95 -17.23 -2.76
N GLU A 217 6.86 -16.72 -3.58
CA GLU A 217 8.08 -16.06 -3.09
C GLU A 217 7.74 -14.89 -2.14
N ILE A 218 8.41 -14.85 -0.98
CA ILE A 218 8.32 -13.76 0.00
C ILE A 218 9.62 -12.98 0.04
N ILE A 219 9.54 -11.65 -0.08
CA ILE A 219 10.60 -10.73 0.37
C ILE A 219 10.17 -10.19 1.73
N ASN A 220 10.88 -10.59 2.79
CA ASN A 220 10.57 -10.14 4.14
C ASN A 220 11.51 -9.03 4.61
N PHE A 221 10.94 -8.01 5.23
CA PHE A 221 11.68 -6.95 5.90
C PHE A 221 11.24 -6.76 7.33
N GLU A 222 12.19 -6.37 8.17
CA GLU A 222 11.92 -5.93 9.53
C GLU A 222 11.07 -4.66 9.54
N ASN A 223 10.08 -4.62 10.43
CA ASN A 223 9.36 -3.39 10.71
C ASN A 223 10.21 -2.41 11.55
N ARG A 224 9.71 -1.19 11.72
CA ARG A 224 10.37 -0.14 12.51
C ARG A 224 10.72 -0.58 13.93
N ALA A 225 9.83 -1.30 14.61
CA ALA A 225 10.04 -1.73 15.99
C ALA A 225 11.15 -2.79 16.12
N GLN A 226 11.24 -3.71 15.16
CA GLN A 226 12.35 -4.66 15.04
C GLN A 226 13.67 -3.92 14.83
N LYS A 227 13.75 -3.09 13.77
CA LYS A 227 14.94 -2.27 13.46
C LYS A 227 15.41 -1.41 14.65
N MET A 228 14.48 -0.85 15.43
CA MET A 228 14.83 -0.09 16.63
C MET A 228 15.40 -0.96 17.76
N ARG A 229 14.81 -2.14 18.00
CA ARG A 229 15.28 -3.10 19.01
C ARG A 229 16.68 -3.58 18.68
N ASP A 230 16.94 -3.94 17.43
CA ASP A 230 18.23 -4.51 17.02
C ASP A 230 19.35 -3.48 17.07
N ARG A 231 19.05 -2.21 16.79
CA ARG A 231 19.99 -1.08 17.01
C ARG A 231 20.35 -0.89 18.48
N LEU A 232 19.38 -1.03 19.39
CA LEU A 232 19.63 -0.91 20.83
C LEU A 232 20.50 -2.06 21.32
N LEU A 233 20.18 -3.29 20.93
CA LEU A 233 20.96 -4.48 21.29
C LEU A 233 22.36 -4.43 20.70
N GLY A 234 22.51 -4.10 19.41
CA GLY A 234 23.82 -3.96 18.75
C GLY A 234 24.68 -2.82 19.31
N GLY A 235 24.06 -1.74 19.79
CA GLY A 235 24.75 -0.63 20.46
C GLY A 235 25.28 -0.97 21.86
N GLU A 236 24.71 -1.96 22.54
CA GLU A 236 25.21 -2.44 23.84
C GLU A 236 26.43 -3.36 23.69
N TYR A 237 26.54 -4.14 22.60
CA TYR A 237 27.71 -4.98 22.33
C TYR A 237 28.92 -4.20 21.77
N GLY A 238 28.71 -3.00 21.23
CA GLY A 238 29.78 -2.10 20.74
C GLY A 238 30.45 -1.23 21.81
N LYS A 239 30.05 -1.37 23.09
CA LYS A 239 30.66 -0.68 24.24
C LYS A 239 31.43 -1.67 25.13
N LYS A 240 32.48 -2.29 24.60
CA LYS A 240 33.53 -2.93 25.38
C LYS A 240 34.89 -2.58 24.81
#